data_AF-A0A8H4AEP5-F1
#
_entry.id   AF-A0A8H4AEP5-F1
#
_cell.length_a   1.000
_cell.length_b   1.000
_cell.length_c   1.000
_cell.angle_alpha   90.00
_cell.angle_beta   90.00
_cell.angle_gamma   90.00
#
_symmetry.space_group_name_H-M   'P 1'
#
loop_
_entity.id
_entity.type
_entity.pdbx_description
1 polymer ?
#
loop_
_entity_poly.entity_id
_entity_poly.type
_entity_poly.pdbx_seq_one_letter_code
_entity_poly.pdbx_strand_id
1 'polypeptide(L)' 'MIEHPNVIKFYGISEHPTMENFIMVLQFANNGSLRDYLQSKQQEDVLKNSWSETIQIAKEIILGLKHLHENRIIHENLV' A
#
# COMPACT_ATOMS: atom_id res chain seq x y z
N MET A 1 2.56 -7.88 16.18
CA MET A 1 2.39 -7.87 14.71
C MET A 1 1.63 -6.60 14.38
N ILE A 2 2.11 -5.81 13.42
CA ILE A 2 1.48 -4.54 13.05
C ILE A 2 0.37 -4.89 12.08
N GLU A 3 -0.85 -4.92 12.58
CA GLU A 3 -2.04 -5.25 11.80
C GLU A 3 -2.96 -4.04 11.73
N HIS A 4 -3.18 -3.56 10.51
CA HIS A 4 -4.06 -2.44 10.24
C HIS A 4 -4.64 -2.59 8.82
N PRO A 5 -5.93 -2.31 8.59
CA PRO A 5 -6.57 -2.52 7.28
C PRO A 5 -5.91 -1.73 6.13
N ASN A 6 -5.27 -0.60 6.44
CA ASN A 6 -4.56 0.24 5.46
C ASN A 6 -3.03 -0.01 5.43
N VAL A 7 -2.55 -1.16 5.92
CA VAL A 7 -1.14 -1.57 5.85
C VAL A 7 -1.09 -3.00 5.33
N ILE A 8 -0.28 -3.26 4.30
CA ILE A 8 -0.08 -4.61 3.75
C ILE A 8 0.44 -5.53 4.85
N LYS A 9 -0.27 -6.64 5.09
CA LYS A 9 0.12 -7.60 6.12
C LYS A 9 1.47 -8.26 5.78
N PHE A 10 2.38 -8.26 6.75
CA PHE A 10 3.63 -8.99 6.72
C PHE A 10 3.45 -10.36 7.38
N TYR A 11 3.65 -11.43 6.61
CA TYR A 11 3.54 -12.81 7.12
C TYR A 11 4.87 -13.35 7.65
N GLY A 12 6.00 -12.88 7.12
CA GLY A 12 7.31 -13.30 7.58
C GLY A 12 8.38 -13.22 6.49
N ILE A 13 9.53 -13.80 6.79
CA ILE A 13 10.64 -14.00 5.85
C ILE A 13 10.74 -15.47 5.47
N SER A 14 11.17 -15.75 4.25
CA SER A 14 11.59 -17.07 3.79
C SER A 14 12.97 -16.94 3.15
N GLU A 15 13.66 -18.06 3.02
CA GLU A 15 14.92 -18.13 2.28
C GLU A 15 14.63 -18.61 0.85
N HIS A 16 15.31 -18.02 -0.13
CA HIS A 16 15.25 -18.53 -1.49
C HIS A 16 16.06 -19.85 -1.57
N PRO A 17 15.54 -20.94 -2.17
CA PRO A 17 16.15 -22.26 -2.06
C PRO A 17 17.58 -22.38 -2.62
N THR A 18 17.98 -21.47 -3.51
CA THR A 18 19.25 -21.53 -4.27
C THR A 18 20.02 -20.22 -4.31
N MET A 19 19.43 -19.14 -3.83
CA MET A 19 20.06 -17.83 -3.76
C MET A 19 20.12 -17.53 -2.28
N GLU A 20 21.27 -17.24 -1.70
CA GLU A 20 21.46 -16.94 -0.27
C GLU A 20 20.80 -15.57 0.11
N ASN A 21 19.55 -15.39 -0.31
CA ASN A 21 18.76 -14.18 -0.24
C ASN A 21 17.48 -14.49 0.55
N PHE A 22 17.14 -13.56 1.43
CA PHE A 22 15.86 -13.55 2.11
C PHE A 22 14.78 -12.94 1.22
N ILE A 23 13.60 -13.54 1.24
CA ILE A 23 12.39 -13.01 0.59
C ILE A 23 11.37 -12.64 1.67
N MET A 24 10.61 -11.57 1.45
CA MET A 24 9.50 -11.19 2.31
C MET A 24 8.20 -11.81 1.79
N VAL A 25 7.40 -12.35 2.71
CA VAL A 25 6.07 -12.87 2.42
C VAL A 25 5.04 -11.84 2.86
N LEU A 26 4.33 -11.25 1.90
CA LEU A 26 3.38 -10.15 2.09
C LEU A 26 1.99 -10.55 1.59
N GLN A 27 0.96 -9.85 2.09
CA GLN A 27 -0.39 -9.93 1.52
C GLN A 27 -0.39 -9.46 0.06
N PHE A 28 -1.00 -10.27 -0.80
CA PHE A 28 -1.21 -9.92 -2.21
C PHE A 28 -2.38 -8.95 -2.36
N ALA A 29 -2.12 -7.77 -2.95
CA ALA A 29 -3.13 -6.81 -3.35
C ALA A 29 -3.42 -6.97 -4.85
N ASN A 30 -4.60 -7.48 -5.19
CA ASN A 30 -4.95 -7.93 -6.54
C ASN A 30 -5.35 -6.81 -7.52
N ASN A 31 -5.52 -5.58 -7.05
CA ASN A 31 -5.97 -4.44 -7.87
C ASN A 31 -4.84 -3.51 -8.33
N GLY A 32 -3.58 -3.93 -8.20
CA GLY A 32 -2.42 -3.11 -8.55
C GLY A 32 -2.20 -1.94 -7.57
N SER A 33 -1.46 -0.95 -8.03
CA SER A 33 -1.07 0.24 -7.25
C SER A 33 -2.02 1.42 -7.49
N LEU A 34 -1.96 2.41 -6.60
CA LEU A 34 -2.65 3.69 -6.79
C LEU A 34 -2.21 4.39 -8.09
N ARG A 35 -0.96 4.18 -8.53
CA ARG A 35 -0.47 4.72 -9.81
C ARG A 35 -1.20 4.09 -10.99
N ASP A 36 -1.36 2.77 -10.99
CA ASP A 36 -2.09 2.04 -12.04
C ASP A 36 -3.54 2.52 -12.12
N TYR A 37 -4.15 2.70 -10.94
CA TYR A 37 -5.51 3.23 -10.81
C TYR A 37 -5.66 4.64 -11.38
N LEU A 38 -4.75 5.56 -11.03
CA LEU A 38 -4.82 6.94 -11.53
C LEU A 38 -4.57 7.01 -13.03
N GLN A 39 -3.69 6.16 -13.57
CA GLN A 39 -3.45 6.06 -15.00
C GLN A 39 -4.69 5.56 -15.77
N SER A 40 -5.42 4.57 -15.26
CA SER A 40 -6.66 4.12 -15.91
C SER A 40 -7.73 5.22 -15.92
N LYS A 41 -7.89 5.95 -14.80
CA LYS A 41 -8.83 7.08 -14.72
C LYS A 41 -8.50 8.25 -15.64
N GLN A 42 -7.21 8.47 -15.91
CA GLN A 42 -6.78 9.47 -16.90
C GLN A 42 -7.16 9.06 -18.32
N GLN A 43 -6.96 7.79 -18.68
CA GLN A 43 -7.32 7.27 -20.01
C GLN A 43 -8.83 7.32 -20.25
N GLU A 44 -9.63 7.18 -19.21
CA GLU A 44 -11.10 7.21 -19.25
C GLU A 44 -11.69 8.65 -19.15
N ASP A 45 -10.89 9.71 -19.00
CA ASP A 45 -11.31 11.12 -18.80
C ASP A 45 -12.33 11.34 -17.65
N VAL A 46 -12.27 10.52 -16.61
CA VAL A 46 -13.21 10.55 -15.46
C VAL A 46 -12.60 11.11 -14.17
N LEU A 47 -11.32 11.49 -14.16
CA LEU A 47 -10.65 12.02 -12.96
C LEU A 47 -11.38 13.21 -12.30
N LYS A 48 -11.99 14.11 -13.08
CA LYS A 48 -12.66 15.29 -12.54
C LYS A 48 -13.88 14.94 -11.69
N ASN A 49 -14.45 13.75 -11.88
CA ASN A 49 -15.65 13.29 -11.20
C ASN A 49 -15.36 12.40 -9.98
N SER A 50 -14.08 12.21 -9.60
CA SER A 50 -13.67 11.25 -8.55
C SER A 50 -13.21 11.88 -7.23
N TRP A 51 -13.51 13.15 -6.95
CA TRP A 51 -13.02 13.85 -5.75
C TRP A 51 -13.33 13.13 -4.43
N SER A 52 -14.53 12.57 -4.29
CA SER A 52 -14.91 11.80 -3.10
C SER A 52 -14.01 10.60 -2.88
N GLU A 53 -13.67 9.90 -3.96
CA GLU A 53 -12.77 8.75 -3.95
C GLU A 53 -11.33 9.17 -3.63
N THR A 54 -10.84 10.26 -4.23
CA THR A 54 -9.52 10.82 -3.91
C THR A 54 -9.39 11.14 -2.42
N ILE A 55 -10.42 11.76 -1.82
CA ILE A 55 -10.45 12.05 -0.38
C ILE A 55 -10.43 10.77 0.44
N GLN A 56 -11.19 9.75 0.03
CA GLN A 56 -11.23 8.46 0.71
C GLN A 56 -9.87 7.76 0.70
N ILE A 57 -9.19 7.71 -0.46
CA ILE A 57 -7.84 7.15 -0.61
C ILE A 57 -6.85 7.90 0.29
N ALA A 58 -6.87 9.24 0.29
CA ALA A 58 -6.00 10.04 1.13
C ALA A 58 -6.23 9.76 2.63
N LYS A 59 -7.48 9.62 3.05
CA LYS A 59 -7.84 9.26 4.43
C LYS A 59 -7.28 7.89 4.81
N GLU A 60 -7.40 6.90 3.93
CA GLU A 60 -6.88 5.55 4.15
C GLU A 60 -5.34 5.53 4.30
N ILE A 61 -4.63 6.27 3.44
CA ILE A 61 -3.17 6.44 3.56
C ILE A 61 -2.80 7.05 4.91
N ILE A 62 -3.49 8.14 5.31
CA ILE A 62 -3.23 8.81 6.58
C ILE A 62 -3.49 7.88 7.78
N LEU A 63 -4.54 7.07 7.73
CA LEU A 63 -4.83 6.10 8.79
C LEU A 63 -3.73 5.03 8.90
N GLY A 64 -3.25 4.51 7.77
CA GLY A 64 -2.11 3.59 7.73
C GLY A 64 -0.83 4.22 8.30
N LEU A 65 -0.47 5.42 7.86
CA LEU A 65 0.71 6.14 8.36
C LEU A 65 0.60 6.47 9.85
N LYS A 66 -0.58 6.91 10.31
CA LYS A 66 -0.83 7.16 11.73
C LYS A 66 -0.56 5.90 12.55
N HIS A 67 -1.09 4.75 12.12
CA HIS A 67 -0.84 3.49 12.79
C HIS A 67 0.65 3.12 12.82
N LEU A 68 1.39 3.32 11.72
CA LEU A 68 2.84 3.10 11.69
C LEU A 68 3.56 4.01 12.70
N HIS A 69 3.24 5.30 12.72
CA HIS A 69 3.85 6.27 13.63
C HIS A 69 3.53 5.98 15.10
N GLU A 70 2.31 5.55 15.43
CA GLU A 70 1.93 5.10 16.78
C GLU A 70 2.77 3.89 17.22
N ASN A 71 3.19 3.05 16.27
CA ASN A 71 4.10 1.93 16.48
C ASN A 71 5.58 2.28 16.29
N ARG A 72 5.93 3.58 16.21
CA ARG A 72 7.29 4.10 16.05
C ARG A 72 8.00 3.61 14.77
N ILE A 73 7.25 3.37 13.71
CA ILE A 73 7.76 3.02 12.38
C ILE A 73 7.62 4.20 11.44
N ILE A 74 8.70 4.52 10.75
CA ILE A 74 8.74 5.51 9.67
C ILE A 74 8.69 4.74 8.35
N HIS A 75 7.77 5.09 7.45
CA HIS A 75 7.66 4.42 6.15
C HIS A 75 8.83 4.77 5.21
N GLU A 76 9.38 5.98 5.34
CA GLU A 76 10.53 6.55 4.61
C GLU A 76 10.39 6.74 3.09
N ASN A 77 9.64 5.89 2.40
CA ASN A 77 9.52 5.92 0.93
C ASN A 77 8.08 5.76 0.44
N LEU A 78 7.18 6.66 0.87
CA LEU A 78 5.80 6.71 0.37
C LEU A 78 5.79 7.35 -1.03
N VAL A 79 5.32 6.63 -2.05
CA VAL A 79 5.42 7.01 -3.49
C VAL A 79 4.16 6.72 -4.29
#